data_AF-A0A8S1ZMR2-F1
#
_entry.id   AF-A0A8S1ZMR2-F1
#
_cell.length_a   1.000
_cell.length_b   1.000
_cell.length_c   1.000
_cell.angle_alpha   90.00
_cell.angle_beta   90.00
_cell.angle_gamma   90.00
#
_symmetry.space_group_name_H-M   'P 1'
#
loop_
_entity.id
_entity.type
_entity.pdbx_description
1 polymer ?
#
loop_
_entity_poly.entity_id
_entity_poly.type
_entity_poly.pdbx_seq_one_letter_code
_entity_poly.pdbx_strand_id
1 'polypeptide(L)'
;MSEDQMVALVGGDNSVDLIVAAQAVHYFDLAPFYNVAKRVLRKEGGLIAVFVYNDIIISPEVDSIMKRLVDSTFPFRTPVMNLAFDGYKTLPFPFESIGMGSEGKPIMLDIPHKLSLKGFIGFLRSWQPAMKAKERGVELVTEDLISKFEEAWGDDDDVKDIFYKAHMIVGKLSASDIERHRKRFESNCVVATLKDSNNSAVIASVTAAAFAGVAAYCAYSARKNT
;
A
#
# COMPACT_ATOMS: atom_id res chain seq x y z
N MET A 1 -14.19 -9.48 15.55
CA MET A 1 -12.98 -9.67 16.37
C MET A 1 -12.70 -8.34 17.06
N SER A 2 -12.46 -8.32 18.38
CA SER A 2 -12.18 -7.08 19.12
C SER A 2 -10.73 -6.60 18.89
N GLU A 3 -10.44 -5.35 19.24
CA GLU A 3 -9.06 -4.82 19.19
C GLU A 3 -8.10 -5.64 20.06
N ASP A 4 -8.53 -6.07 21.25
CA ASP A 4 -7.69 -6.89 22.14
C ASP A 4 -7.35 -8.26 21.53
N GLN A 5 -8.32 -8.89 20.85
CA GLN A 5 -8.08 -10.13 20.12
C GLN A 5 -7.11 -9.93 18.95
N MET A 6 -7.23 -8.82 18.22
CA MET A 6 -6.28 -8.46 17.15
C MET A 6 -4.87 -8.25 17.68
N VAL A 7 -4.72 -7.51 18.78
CA VAL A 7 -3.43 -7.24 19.41
C VAL A 7 -2.78 -8.54 19.89
N ALA A 8 -3.54 -9.42 20.55
CA ALA A 8 -3.03 -10.72 20.99
C ALA A 8 -2.57 -11.59 19.82
N LEU A 9 -3.33 -11.59 18.70
CA LEU A 9 -3.01 -12.39 17.52
C LEU A 9 -1.69 -11.99 16.85
N VAL A 10 -1.33 -10.69 16.87
CA VAL A 10 -0.14 -10.18 16.18
C VAL A 10 1.11 -10.09 17.06
N GLY A 11 1.04 -10.55 18.31
CA GLY A 11 2.20 -10.61 19.22
C GLY A 11 2.08 -9.79 20.51
N GLY A 12 0.93 -9.16 20.75
CA GLY A 12 0.69 -8.33 21.93
C GLY A 12 1.09 -6.86 21.74
N ASP A 13 0.90 -6.06 22.77
CA ASP A 13 1.32 -4.66 22.74
C ASP A 13 2.85 -4.53 22.66
N ASN A 14 3.35 -3.49 21.98
CA ASN A 14 4.79 -3.16 21.89
C ASN A 14 5.67 -4.30 21.35
N SER A 15 5.17 -5.07 20.39
CA SER A 15 5.80 -6.30 19.87
C SER A 15 6.25 -6.23 18.41
N VAL A 16 5.74 -5.26 17.64
CA VAL A 16 5.92 -5.15 16.19
C VAL A 16 6.84 -3.99 15.83
N ASP A 17 7.88 -4.27 15.04
CA ASP A 17 8.84 -3.25 14.58
C ASP A 17 8.34 -2.51 13.34
N LEU A 18 7.63 -3.20 12.47
CA LEU A 18 7.18 -2.66 11.19
C LEU A 18 5.78 -3.18 10.82
N ILE A 19 4.88 -2.25 10.52
CA ILE A 19 3.60 -2.52 9.88
C ILE A 19 3.66 -2.02 8.43
N VAL A 20 3.31 -2.87 7.47
CA VAL A 20 3.19 -2.48 6.07
C VAL A 20 1.79 -2.77 5.55
N ALA A 21 1.09 -1.75 5.04
CA ALA A 21 -0.13 -1.91 4.26
C ALA A 21 0.16 -1.58 2.78
N ALA A 22 0.40 -2.63 2.00
CA ALA A 22 0.75 -2.54 0.59
C ALA A 22 -0.50 -2.67 -0.28
N GLN A 23 -0.95 -1.55 -0.87
CA GLN A 23 -2.12 -1.46 -1.75
C GLN A 23 -3.45 -1.89 -1.10
N ALA A 24 -3.57 -1.77 0.23
CA ALA A 24 -4.72 -2.32 0.96
C ALA A 24 -5.42 -1.34 1.91
N VAL A 25 -4.71 -0.31 2.42
CA VAL A 25 -5.20 0.49 3.55
C VAL A 25 -6.53 1.21 3.26
N HIS A 26 -6.82 1.52 1.99
CA HIS A 26 -8.09 2.14 1.59
C HIS A 26 -9.32 1.23 1.76
N TYR A 27 -9.13 -0.08 1.95
CA TYR A 27 -10.21 -1.02 2.29
C TYR A 27 -10.43 -1.20 3.79
N PHE A 28 -9.54 -0.66 4.64
CA PHE A 28 -9.59 -0.89 6.07
C PHE A 28 -10.54 0.07 6.76
N ASP A 29 -11.11 -0.38 7.88
CA ASP A 29 -11.64 0.55 8.88
C ASP A 29 -10.46 1.19 9.62
N LEU A 30 -10.16 2.44 9.25
CA LEU A 30 -8.92 3.12 9.65
C LEU A 30 -8.82 3.33 11.15
N ALA A 31 -9.93 3.64 11.84
CA ALA A 31 -9.87 3.95 13.27
C ALA A 31 -9.47 2.72 14.12
N PRO A 32 -10.15 1.55 14.01
CA PRO A 32 -9.72 0.33 14.67
C PRO A 32 -8.34 -0.14 14.22
N PHE A 33 -8.02 -0.02 12.92
CA PHE A 33 -6.70 -0.37 12.40
C PHE A 33 -5.59 0.45 13.07
N TYR A 34 -5.75 1.77 13.14
CA TYR A 34 -4.76 2.64 13.77
C TYR A 34 -4.69 2.44 15.28
N ASN A 35 -5.79 2.14 15.96
CA ASN A 35 -5.77 1.80 17.38
C ASN A 35 -4.92 0.54 17.64
N VAL A 36 -5.13 -0.52 16.87
CA VAL A 36 -4.32 -1.75 16.96
C VAL A 36 -2.87 -1.47 16.61
N ALA A 37 -2.61 -0.76 15.50
CA ALA A 37 -1.26 -0.40 15.08
C ALA A 37 -0.49 0.36 16.17
N LYS A 38 -1.12 1.37 16.80
CA LYS A 38 -0.52 2.14 17.88
C LYS A 38 -0.18 1.29 19.11
N ARG A 39 -0.97 0.26 19.37
CA ARG A 39 -0.73 -0.68 20.47
C ARG A 39 0.44 -1.61 20.18
N VAL A 40 0.43 -2.27 19.02
CA VAL A 40 1.39 -3.34 18.71
C VAL A 40 2.74 -2.80 18.29
N LEU A 41 2.81 -1.59 17.71
CA LEU A 41 4.08 -0.97 17.35
C LEU A 41 4.97 -0.76 18.57
N ARG A 42 6.25 -1.09 18.40
CA ARG A 42 7.30 -0.74 19.34
C ARG A 42 7.30 0.77 19.57
N LYS A 43 7.32 1.19 20.84
CA LYS A 43 7.32 2.62 21.20
C LYS A 43 8.60 3.30 20.74
N GLU A 44 9.70 2.58 20.78
CA GLU A 44 10.98 3.00 20.23
C GLU A 44 11.23 2.28 18.91
N GLY A 45 11.45 3.05 17.84
CA GLY A 45 11.83 2.52 16.52
C GLY A 45 10.71 1.85 15.71
N GLY A 46 9.50 1.69 16.24
CA GLY A 46 8.38 1.10 15.52
C GLY A 46 7.86 2.00 14.39
N LEU A 47 7.70 1.43 13.18
CA LEU A 47 7.27 2.14 11.98
C LEU A 47 6.00 1.55 11.37
N ILE A 48 5.19 2.41 10.77
CA ILE A 48 4.10 2.03 9.87
C ILE A 48 4.31 2.68 8.52
N ALA A 49 4.25 1.87 7.47
CA ALA A 49 4.33 2.29 6.08
C ALA A 49 3.05 1.88 5.35
N VAL A 50 2.44 2.84 4.66
CA VAL A 50 1.31 2.58 3.76
C VAL A 50 1.68 3.07 2.37
N PHE A 51 1.38 2.28 1.35
CA PHE A 51 1.60 2.71 -0.03
C PHE A 51 0.57 2.15 -0.99
N VAL A 52 0.44 2.82 -2.13
CA VAL A 52 -0.37 2.43 -3.27
C VAL A 52 0.41 2.73 -4.53
N TYR A 53 0.24 1.93 -5.58
CA TYR A 53 0.73 2.25 -6.91
C TYR A 53 -0.46 2.35 -7.85
N ASN A 54 -0.46 3.40 -8.68
CA ASN A 54 -1.61 3.74 -9.52
C ASN A 54 -1.23 3.79 -10.99
N ASP A 55 -0.07 4.33 -11.31
CA ASP A 55 0.37 4.50 -12.68
C ASP A 55 1.45 3.49 -13.02
N ILE A 56 1.40 3.03 -14.27
CA ILE A 56 2.42 2.21 -14.91
C ILE A 56 2.98 3.04 -16.07
N ILE A 57 4.29 3.24 -16.06
CA ILE A 57 5.02 4.01 -17.07
C ILE A 57 5.83 3.02 -17.90
N ILE A 58 5.55 2.96 -19.20
CA ILE A 58 6.10 1.95 -20.13
C ILE A 58 6.78 2.64 -21.31
N SER A 59 6.00 3.38 -22.10
CA SER A 59 6.47 4.18 -23.23
C SER A 59 5.43 5.25 -23.57
N PRO A 60 5.80 6.37 -24.21
CA PRO A 60 4.85 7.43 -24.55
C PRO A 60 3.60 6.95 -25.30
N GLU A 61 3.75 5.95 -26.17
CA GLU A 61 2.68 5.36 -26.98
C GLU A 61 1.71 4.56 -26.11
N VAL A 62 2.23 3.66 -25.27
CA VAL A 62 1.44 2.83 -24.36
C VAL A 62 0.79 3.67 -23.26
N ASP A 63 1.53 4.62 -22.70
CA ASP A 63 1.08 5.50 -21.61
C ASP A 63 -0.10 6.38 -22.05
N SER A 64 -0.10 6.83 -23.31
CA SER A 64 -1.21 7.59 -23.91
C SER A 64 -2.51 6.78 -23.98
N ILE A 65 -2.41 5.50 -24.33
CA ILE A 65 -3.56 4.58 -24.37
C ILE A 65 -4.03 4.26 -22.93
N MET A 66 -3.10 3.95 -22.04
CA MET A 66 -3.38 3.68 -20.63
C MET A 66 -4.09 4.86 -19.98
N LYS A 67 -3.66 6.10 -20.24
CA LYS A 67 -4.32 7.30 -19.73
C LYS A 67 -5.80 7.36 -20.13
N ARG A 68 -6.12 7.09 -21.40
CA ARG A 68 -7.52 7.08 -21.88
C ARG A 68 -8.34 5.99 -21.20
N LEU A 69 -7.76 4.79 -21.04
CA LEU A 69 -8.39 3.70 -20.32
C LEU A 69 -8.64 4.10 -18.86
N VAL A 70 -7.66 4.68 -18.16
CA VAL A 70 -7.80 5.17 -16.78
C VAL A 70 -8.92 6.21 -16.69
N ASP A 71 -8.95 7.22 -17.56
CA ASP A 71 -9.98 8.25 -17.56
C ASP A 71 -11.39 7.65 -17.75
N SER A 72 -11.53 6.63 -18.62
CA SER A 72 -12.80 5.94 -18.87
C SER A 72 -13.38 5.21 -17.66
N THR A 73 -12.56 4.91 -16.65
CA THR A 73 -13.03 4.21 -15.44
C THR A 73 -13.82 5.11 -14.49
N PHE A 74 -13.72 6.44 -14.61
CA PHE A 74 -14.27 7.41 -13.65
C PHE A 74 -15.73 7.13 -13.23
N PRO A 75 -16.68 6.80 -14.14
CA PRO A 75 -18.08 6.52 -13.76
C PRO A 75 -18.27 5.26 -12.89
N PHE A 76 -17.27 4.36 -12.87
CA PHE A 76 -17.34 3.07 -12.21
C PHE A 76 -16.56 3.02 -10.89
N ARG A 77 -15.76 4.05 -10.60
CA ARG A 77 -14.94 4.12 -9.38
C ARG A 77 -15.80 4.29 -8.14
N THR A 78 -15.38 3.64 -7.06
CA THR A 78 -15.92 3.85 -5.72
C THR A 78 -15.09 4.90 -4.96
N PRO A 79 -15.60 5.49 -3.85
CA PRO A 79 -14.80 6.37 -3.01
C PRO A 79 -13.49 5.72 -2.53
N VAL A 80 -13.54 4.42 -2.22
CA VAL A 80 -12.38 3.61 -1.80
C VAL A 80 -11.33 3.51 -2.92
N MET A 81 -11.75 3.30 -4.17
CA MET A 81 -10.85 3.34 -5.33
C MET A 81 -10.28 4.73 -5.56
N ASN A 82 -11.09 5.78 -5.42
CA ASN A 82 -10.63 7.16 -5.60
C ASN A 82 -9.55 7.54 -4.60
N LEU A 83 -9.62 7.03 -3.37
CA LEU A 83 -8.57 7.21 -2.38
C LEU A 83 -7.24 6.59 -2.83
N ALA A 84 -7.30 5.38 -3.42
CA ALA A 84 -6.15 4.74 -4.06
C ALA A 84 -5.64 5.58 -5.25
N PHE A 85 -6.49 5.88 -6.23
CA PHE A 85 -6.15 6.65 -7.44
C PHE A 85 -5.54 8.03 -7.15
N ASP A 86 -5.97 8.71 -6.10
CA ASP A 86 -5.42 10.00 -5.70
C ASP A 86 -4.08 9.86 -4.93
N GLY A 87 -3.55 8.65 -4.80
CA GLY A 87 -2.27 8.37 -4.18
C GLY A 87 -2.29 8.59 -2.67
N TYR A 88 -3.44 8.43 -2.00
CA TYR A 88 -3.60 8.67 -0.56
C TYR A 88 -3.39 10.12 -0.10
N LYS A 89 -3.51 11.12 -0.98
CA LYS A 89 -3.44 12.54 -0.55
C LYS A 89 -4.47 12.92 0.50
N THR A 90 -5.64 12.28 0.51
CA THR A 90 -6.71 12.54 1.48
C THR A 90 -6.82 11.46 2.56
N LEU A 91 -5.88 10.52 2.63
CA LEU A 91 -5.89 9.44 3.63
C LEU A 91 -5.50 10.02 5.01
N PRO A 92 -6.36 9.91 6.04
CA PRO A 92 -5.98 10.23 7.41
C PRO A 92 -4.80 9.35 7.84
N PHE A 93 -3.76 9.92 8.42
CA PHE A 93 -2.56 9.19 8.81
C PHE A 93 -2.03 9.74 10.15
N PRO A 94 -2.57 9.27 11.29
CA PRO A 94 -2.33 9.86 12.61
C PRO A 94 -1.02 9.35 13.25
N PHE A 95 0.07 9.39 12.48
CA PHE A 95 1.42 9.04 12.89
C PHE A 95 2.39 10.17 12.56
N GLU A 96 3.44 10.31 13.35
CA GLU A 96 4.47 11.30 13.13
C GLU A 96 5.32 10.89 11.92
N SER A 97 5.43 11.77 10.92
CA SER A 97 6.25 11.50 9.73
C SER A 97 7.72 11.34 10.09
N ILE A 98 8.41 10.45 9.37
CA ILE A 98 9.88 10.28 9.44
C ILE A 98 10.61 10.89 8.22
N GLY A 99 9.96 11.81 7.50
CA GLY A 99 10.50 12.41 6.27
C GLY A 99 10.21 11.60 5.00
N MET A 100 9.39 10.54 5.10
CA MET A 100 8.97 9.68 3.99
C MET A 100 7.47 9.83 3.71
N GLY A 101 7.09 11.07 3.38
CA GLY A 101 5.69 11.48 3.22
C GLY A 101 4.99 11.77 4.55
N SER A 102 3.84 12.44 4.49
CA SER A 102 2.96 12.70 5.64
C SER A 102 1.49 12.68 5.20
N GLU A 103 0.56 12.74 6.15
CA GLU A 103 -0.85 13.04 5.85
C GLU A 103 -0.94 14.27 4.92
N GLY A 104 -1.76 14.19 3.86
CA GLY A 104 -1.88 15.25 2.87
C GLY A 104 -0.78 15.28 1.80
N LYS A 105 0.39 14.69 2.07
CA LYS A 105 1.61 14.84 1.25
C LYS A 105 2.39 13.52 1.14
N PRO A 106 1.83 12.51 0.45
CA PRO A 106 2.54 11.27 0.17
C PRO A 106 3.78 11.55 -0.70
N ILE A 107 4.85 10.80 -0.48
CA ILE A 107 6.02 10.82 -1.37
C ILE A 107 5.79 9.91 -2.57
N MET A 108 6.22 10.34 -3.75
CA MET A 108 6.18 9.53 -4.96
C MET A 108 7.48 8.72 -5.10
N LEU A 109 7.35 7.44 -5.45
CA LEU A 109 8.45 6.51 -5.65
C LEU A 109 8.29 5.77 -6.97
N ASP A 110 9.42 5.44 -7.58
CA ASP A 110 9.47 4.62 -8.78
C ASP A 110 9.84 3.19 -8.39
N ILE A 111 8.94 2.24 -8.70
CA ILE A 111 9.18 0.81 -8.48
C ILE A 111 9.51 0.18 -9.83
N PRO A 112 10.79 -0.14 -10.10
CA PRO A 112 11.19 -0.74 -11.36
C PRO A 112 10.67 -2.18 -11.47
N HIS A 113 10.24 -2.57 -12.67
CA HIS A 113 9.80 -3.92 -12.97
C HIS A 113 10.08 -4.27 -14.43
N LYS A 114 10.00 -5.56 -14.77
CA LYS A 114 10.06 -6.05 -16.15
C LYS A 114 8.73 -6.68 -16.50
N LEU A 115 8.13 -6.26 -17.61
CA LEU A 115 6.79 -6.68 -17.99
C LEU A 115 6.76 -7.08 -19.47
N SER A 116 6.12 -8.21 -19.78
CA SER A 116 5.79 -8.60 -21.16
C SER A 116 4.41 -8.12 -21.53
N LEU A 117 4.13 -7.99 -22.84
CA LEU A 117 2.81 -7.64 -23.35
C LEU A 117 1.72 -8.58 -22.81
N LYS A 118 1.97 -9.89 -22.87
CA LYS A 118 1.06 -10.91 -22.32
C LYS A 118 0.77 -10.69 -20.83
N GLY A 119 1.79 -10.34 -20.04
CA GLY A 119 1.64 -10.03 -18.61
C GLY A 119 0.82 -8.76 -18.40
N PHE A 120 1.06 -7.72 -19.20
CA PHE A 120 0.33 -6.46 -19.16
C PHE A 120 -1.15 -6.62 -19.51
N ILE A 121 -1.48 -7.31 -20.61
CA ILE A 121 -2.88 -7.60 -20.99
C ILE A 121 -3.56 -8.50 -19.95
N GLY A 122 -2.84 -9.48 -19.41
CA GLY A 122 -3.33 -10.30 -18.29
C GLY A 122 -3.70 -9.46 -17.06
N PHE A 123 -2.85 -8.49 -16.70
CA PHE A 123 -3.14 -7.51 -15.66
C PHE A 123 -4.40 -6.71 -15.97
N LEU A 124 -4.52 -6.11 -17.16
CA LEU A 124 -5.68 -5.29 -17.55
C LEU A 124 -7.01 -6.04 -17.41
N ARG A 125 -7.05 -7.32 -17.81
CA ARG A 125 -8.25 -8.17 -17.70
C ARG A 125 -8.69 -8.44 -16.27
N SER A 126 -7.76 -8.39 -15.31
CA SER A 126 -8.04 -8.55 -13.88
C SER A 126 -8.11 -7.22 -13.13
N TRP A 127 -7.89 -6.09 -13.83
CA TRP A 127 -7.78 -4.79 -13.21
C TRP A 127 -9.11 -4.36 -12.61
N GLN A 128 -9.11 -4.06 -11.32
CA GLN A 128 -10.32 -3.87 -10.54
C GLN A 128 -11.32 -2.83 -11.12
N PRO A 129 -10.88 -1.66 -11.63
CA PRO A 129 -11.79 -0.70 -12.27
C PRO A 129 -12.46 -1.27 -13.53
N ALA A 130 -11.74 -2.04 -14.34
CA ALA A 130 -12.29 -2.72 -15.51
C ALA A 130 -13.32 -3.79 -15.09
N MET A 131 -13.01 -4.57 -14.05
CA MET A 131 -13.96 -5.54 -13.49
C MET A 131 -15.23 -4.86 -12.97
N LYS A 132 -15.13 -3.69 -12.33
CA LYS A 132 -16.30 -2.93 -11.87
C LYS A 132 -17.14 -2.35 -12.99
N ALA A 133 -16.52 -1.93 -14.09
CA ALA A 133 -17.26 -1.53 -15.28
C ALA A 133 -18.02 -2.73 -15.88
N LYS A 134 -17.35 -3.89 -15.95
CA LYS A 134 -17.92 -5.13 -16.47
C LYS A 134 -19.10 -5.65 -15.65
N GLU A 135 -19.03 -5.59 -14.33
CA GLU A 135 -20.16 -5.88 -13.43
C GLU A 135 -21.39 -5.01 -13.73
N ARG A 136 -21.19 -3.80 -14.30
CA ARG A 136 -22.25 -2.86 -14.71
C ARG A 136 -22.59 -2.95 -16.20
N GLY A 137 -22.13 -3.99 -16.88
CA GLY A 137 -22.42 -4.25 -18.29
C GLY A 137 -21.57 -3.47 -19.29
N VAL A 138 -20.47 -2.83 -18.85
CA VAL A 138 -19.57 -2.08 -19.73
C VAL A 138 -18.21 -2.77 -19.82
N GLU A 139 -17.86 -3.28 -21.00
CA GLU A 139 -16.54 -3.85 -21.26
C GLU A 139 -15.55 -2.74 -21.62
N LEU A 140 -14.60 -2.45 -20.72
CA LEU A 140 -13.56 -1.43 -20.95
C LEU A 140 -12.32 -2.02 -21.62
N VAL A 141 -12.03 -3.31 -21.42
CA VAL A 141 -10.86 -3.98 -22.01
C VAL A 141 -11.34 -4.78 -23.22
N THR A 142 -11.69 -4.04 -24.27
CA THR A 142 -12.17 -4.59 -25.54
C THR A 142 -11.03 -5.14 -26.38
N GLU A 143 -11.34 -5.99 -27.36
CA GLU A 143 -10.34 -6.48 -28.32
C GLU A 143 -9.71 -5.32 -29.12
N ASP A 144 -10.49 -4.30 -29.50
CA ASP A 144 -9.95 -3.08 -30.15
C ASP A 144 -8.95 -2.34 -29.28
N LEU A 145 -9.17 -2.28 -27.95
CA LEU A 145 -8.23 -1.68 -27.03
C LEU A 145 -6.96 -2.54 -26.90
N ILE A 146 -7.11 -3.87 -26.85
CA ILE A 146 -5.98 -4.79 -26.80
C ILE A 146 -5.11 -4.63 -28.05
N SER A 147 -5.69 -4.59 -29.25
CA SER A 147 -4.93 -4.39 -30.49
C SER A 147 -4.17 -3.07 -30.51
N LYS A 148 -4.74 -1.98 -29.96
CA LYS A 148 -4.02 -0.71 -29.79
C LYS A 148 -2.81 -0.85 -28.87
N PHE A 149 -2.91 -1.64 -27.81
CA PHE A 149 -1.78 -1.91 -26.94
C PHE A 149 -0.73 -2.80 -27.61
N GLU A 150 -1.13 -3.82 -28.37
CA GLU A 150 -0.23 -4.68 -29.15
C GLU A 150 0.57 -3.84 -30.16
N GLU A 151 -0.11 -3.00 -30.96
CA GLU A 151 0.52 -2.08 -31.92
C GLU A 151 1.50 -1.11 -31.24
N ALA A 152 1.13 -0.55 -30.09
CA ALA A 152 1.99 0.36 -29.33
C ALA A 152 3.14 -0.35 -28.62
N TRP A 153 3.00 -1.65 -28.32
CA TRP A 153 4.03 -2.44 -27.67
C TRP A 153 5.15 -2.79 -28.66
N GLY A 154 4.80 -3.08 -29.90
CA GLY A 154 5.74 -3.45 -30.97
C GLY A 154 5.91 -4.96 -31.05
N ASP A 155 7.07 -5.48 -30.68
CA ASP A 155 7.33 -6.93 -30.68
C ASP A 155 6.64 -7.59 -29.47
N ASP A 156 5.81 -8.60 -29.72
CA ASP A 156 5.04 -9.31 -28.69
C ASP A 156 5.93 -10.09 -27.70
N ASP A 157 7.14 -10.46 -28.13
CA ASP A 157 8.14 -11.15 -27.30
C ASP A 157 8.97 -10.16 -26.45
N ASP A 158 8.85 -8.85 -26.68
CA ASP A 158 9.61 -7.85 -25.93
C ASP A 158 9.14 -7.75 -24.47
N VAL A 159 10.12 -7.87 -23.57
CA VAL A 159 9.99 -7.53 -22.16
C VAL A 159 10.50 -6.11 -21.94
N LYS A 160 9.60 -5.20 -21.59
CA LYS A 160 9.93 -3.79 -21.34
C LYS A 160 10.32 -3.56 -19.89
N ASP A 161 11.29 -2.68 -19.68
CA ASP A 161 11.56 -2.07 -18.38
C ASP A 161 10.50 -0.99 -18.12
N ILE A 162 9.81 -1.11 -17.00
CA ILE A 162 8.68 -0.25 -16.63
C ILE A 162 8.86 0.27 -15.20
N PHE A 163 8.14 1.35 -14.89
CA PHE A 163 8.07 1.87 -13.53
C PHE A 163 6.62 1.94 -13.07
N TYR A 164 6.32 1.37 -11.91
CA TYR A 164 5.10 1.73 -11.19
C TYR A 164 5.35 2.98 -10.37
N LYS A 165 4.49 4.00 -10.53
CA LYS A 165 4.48 5.18 -9.66
C LYS A 165 3.69 4.83 -8.40
N ALA A 166 4.42 4.74 -7.30
CA ALA A 166 3.87 4.51 -5.99
C ALA A 166 3.80 5.80 -5.17
N HIS A 167 2.77 5.92 -4.35
CA HIS A 167 2.61 6.95 -3.34
C HIS A 167 2.73 6.31 -1.96
N MET A 168 3.63 6.82 -1.14
CA MET A 168 3.97 6.24 0.16
C MET A 168 3.86 7.28 1.28
N ILE A 169 3.43 6.82 2.45
CA ILE A 169 3.46 7.56 3.70
C ILE A 169 4.04 6.64 4.76
N VAL A 170 5.07 7.11 5.47
CA VAL A 170 5.70 6.38 6.58
C VAL A 170 5.74 7.25 7.82
N GLY A 171 5.37 6.64 8.94
CA GLY A 171 5.42 7.31 10.23
C GLY A 171 5.73 6.39 11.38
N LYS A 172 5.93 7.01 12.54
CA LYS A 172 6.16 6.40 13.84
C LYS A 172 5.13 6.92 14.84
N LEU A 173 5.09 6.33 16.03
CA LEU A 173 4.26 6.84 17.11
C LEU A 173 4.71 8.25 17.51
N SER A 174 3.74 9.13 17.75
CA SER A 174 4.03 10.44 18.33
C SER A 174 4.39 10.31 19.81
N ALA A 175 5.14 11.28 20.35
CA ALA A 175 5.47 11.31 21.78
C ALA A 175 4.21 11.28 22.68
N SER A 176 3.12 11.92 22.25
CA SER A 176 1.85 11.94 23.00
C SER A 176 1.13 10.59 22.98
N ASP A 177 1.19 9.85 21.87
CA ASP A 177 0.68 8.48 21.79
C ASP A 177 1.47 7.54 22.71
N ILE A 178 2.81 7.65 22.72
CA ILE A 178 3.68 6.84 23.59
C ILE A 178 3.30 7.08 25.07
N GLU A 179 3.19 8.33 25.50
CA GLU A 179 2.85 8.66 26.89
C GLU A 179 1.43 8.20 27.28
N ARG A 180 0.45 8.31 26.37
CA ARG A 180 -0.90 7.80 26.60
C ARG A 180 -0.89 6.30 26.84
N HIS A 181 -0.11 5.55 26.05
CA HIS A 181 0.03 4.11 26.23
C HIS A 181 0.78 3.75 27.51
N ARG A 182 1.85 4.48 27.88
CA ARG A 182 2.58 4.27 29.15
C ARG A 182 1.64 4.35 30.36
N LYS A 183 0.80 5.39 30.44
CA LYS A 183 -0.18 5.55 31.53
C LYS A 183 -1.22 4.42 31.58
N ARG A 184 -1.64 3.90 30.42
CA ARG A 184 -2.55 2.74 30.34
C ARG A 184 -1.89 1.46 30.87
N PHE A 185 -0.60 1.25 30.59
CA PHE A 185 0.15 0.12 31.16
C PHE A 185 0.29 0.26 32.66
N GLU A 186 0.67 1.43 33.17
CA GLU A 186 0.82 1.68 34.60
C GLU A 186 -0.48 1.47 35.39
N SER A 187 -1.63 1.77 34.78
CA SER A 187 -2.94 1.54 35.39
C SER A 187 -3.35 0.06 35.42
N ASN A 188 -2.72 -0.80 34.60
CA ASN A 188 -3.06 -2.23 34.43
C ASN A 188 -1.93 -3.19 34.84
N CYS A 189 -0.81 -2.71 35.38
CA CYS A 189 0.37 -3.54 35.60
C CYS A 189 0.35 -4.23 36.99
N VAL A 190 0.07 -5.54 37.00
CA VAL A 190 0.74 -6.49 37.91
C VAL A 190 2.00 -6.93 37.18
N VAL A 191 3.16 -6.65 37.76
CA VAL A 191 4.48 -6.78 37.13
C VAL A 191 4.78 -8.25 36.79
N ALA A 192 4.94 -8.56 35.50
CA ALA A 192 5.60 -9.77 35.03
C ALA A 192 6.68 -9.37 34.01
N THR A 193 7.94 -9.52 34.40
CA THR A 193 9.11 -9.22 33.57
C THR A 193 9.39 -10.42 32.67
N LEU A 194 9.39 -10.21 31.35
CA LEU A 194 9.97 -11.15 30.39
C LEU A 194 10.91 -10.39 29.44
N LYS A 195 12.16 -10.87 29.38
CA LYS A 195 13.09 -10.59 28.28
C LYS A 195 12.72 -11.50 27.13
N ASP A 196 12.64 -10.98 25.90
CA ASP A 196 13.34 -11.59 24.77
C ASP A 196 13.30 -10.77 23.49
N SER A 197 14.38 -10.95 22.72
CA SER A 197 14.64 -10.43 21.39
C SER A 197 13.92 -11.26 20.32
N ASN A 198 13.16 -10.60 19.46
CA ASN A 198 12.91 -11.01 18.08
C ASN A 198 12.34 -9.82 17.30
N ASN A 199 12.87 -9.59 16.10
CA ASN A 199 12.32 -8.62 15.15
C ASN A 199 11.08 -9.22 14.49
N SER A 200 9.93 -8.54 14.58
CA SER A 200 8.70 -9.00 13.94
C SER A 200 8.13 -7.91 13.02
N ALA A 201 7.79 -8.30 11.78
CA ALA A 201 7.17 -7.43 10.79
C ALA A 201 5.80 -8.01 10.39
N VAL A 202 4.77 -7.17 10.41
CA VAL A 202 3.41 -7.55 10.00
C VAL A 202 3.11 -6.90 8.64
N ILE A 203 2.89 -7.74 7.63
CA ILE A 203 2.58 -7.29 6.26
C ILE A 203 1.13 -7.68 5.95
N ALA A 204 0.30 -6.68 5.66
CA ALA A 204 -1.05 -6.88 5.13
C ALA A 204 -1.10 -6.38 3.67
N SER A 205 -1.44 -7.28 2.75
CA SER A 205 -1.63 -6.97 1.32
C SER A 205 -2.89 -7.70 0.83
N VAL A 206 -3.66 -7.05 -0.05
CA VAL A 206 -4.86 -7.63 -0.67
C VAL A 206 -4.58 -7.83 -2.17
N THR A 207 -3.92 -8.95 -2.52
CA THR A 207 -3.66 -9.53 -3.87
C THR A 207 -2.85 -8.68 -4.88
N ALA A 208 -1.90 -9.15 -5.72
CA ALA A 208 -1.46 -10.48 -6.13
C ALA A 208 0.09 -10.56 -6.34
N ALA A 209 0.66 -11.72 -5.99
CA ALA A 209 1.92 -12.38 -6.43
C ALA A 209 3.29 -11.64 -6.52
N ALA A 210 3.43 -10.31 -6.58
CA ALA A 210 4.72 -9.68 -6.93
C ALA A 210 5.52 -9.00 -5.79
N PHE A 211 5.02 -8.97 -4.55
CA PHE A 211 5.40 -7.87 -3.62
C PHE A 211 6.39 -8.16 -2.49
N ALA A 212 7.07 -9.31 -2.49
CA ALA A 212 8.18 -9.54 -1.55
C ALA A 212 9.31 -8.51 -1.73
N GLY A 213 9.57 -8.06 -2.96
CA GLY A 213 10.64 -7.09 -3.27
C GLY A 213 10.37 -5.67 -2.78
N VAL A 214 9.11 -5.22 -2.77
CA VAL A 214 8.75 -3.85 -2.36
C VAL A 214 8.81 -3.69 -0.85
N ALA A 215 8.32 -4.69 -0.09
CA ALA A 215 8.47 -4.69 1.36
C ALA A 215 9.97 -4.69 1.76
N ALA A 216 10.81 -5.45 1.06
CA ALA A 216 12.26 -5.45 1.26
C ALA A 216 12.90 -4.10 0.88
N TYR A 217 12.47 -3.46 -0.21
CA TYR A 217 12.96 -2.14 -0.62
C TYR A 217 12.56 -1.03 0.37
N CYS A 218 11.32 -1.06 0.88
CA CYS A 218 10.86 -0.13 1.91
C CYS A 218 11.64 -0.31 3.21
N ALA A 219 11.86 -1.55 3.65
CA ALA A 219 12.67 -1.84 4.83
C ALA A 219 14.14 -1.42 4.64
N TYR A 220 14.71 -1.64 3.45
CA TYR A 220 16.06 -1.21 3.10
C TYR A 220 16.22 0.32 3.06
N SER A 221 15.27 1.02 2.43
CA SER A 221 15.30 2.48 2.28
C SER A 221 15.07 3.22 3.61
N ALA A 222 14.20 2.69 4.47
CA ALA A 222 13.97 3.24 5.80
C ALA A 222 15.23 3.15 6.69
N ARG A 223 15.98 2.05 6.59
CA ARG A 223 17.21 1.83 7.37
C ARG A 223 18.38 2.73 6.97
N LYS A 224 18.41 3.25 5.74
CA LYS A 224 19.48 4.12 5.25
C LYS A 224 19.33 5.59 5.70
N ASN A 225 18.14 5.98 6.14
CA ASN A 225 17.80 7.35 6.53
C ASN A 225 17.58 7.52 8.04
N THR A 226 17.95 6.52 8.84
CA THR A 226 18.06 6.55 10.31
C THR A 226 19.52 6.37 10.70
#